data_AF-A0A016VB90-F1
#
_entry.id   AF-A0A016VB90-F1
#
_cell.length_a   1.000
_cell.length_b   1.000
_cell.length_c   1.000
_cell.angle_alpha   90.00
_cell.angle_beta   90.00
_cell.angle_gamma   90.00
#
_symmetry.space_group_name_H-M   'P 1'
#
loop_
_entity.id
_entity.type
_entity.pdbx_description
1 polymer ?
#
loop_
_entity_poly.entity_id
_entity_poly.type
_entity_poly.pdbx_seq_one_letter_code
_entity_poly.pdbx_strand_id
1 'polypeptide(L)'
;MSQMFSDVFGEVLCAKASPFESSIILVGFSSGCLALYRLGQLNPATVLTPPSSSRKPVSSVEWSPISQSIMYSLHGYSRLLVWDLSMGRTPLAVNDLSQQIPARVVNTCIWLQKSENPSRSGIAYLALGLSSGKVEVHALETARAKKEGNLLSTLKALDE
;
A
#
# COMPACT_ATOMS: atom_id res chain seq x y z
N MET A 1 7.29 29.96 0.30
CA MET A 1 6.74 29.36 -0.93
C MET A 1 5.79 28.27 -0.45
N SER A 2 4.48 28.48 -0.50
CA SER A 2 3.50 27.50 0.01
C SER A 2 3.51 26.28 -0.92
N GLN A 3 3.97 25.15 -0.40
CA GLN A 3 3.90 23.87 -1.09
C GLN A 3 2.42 23.59 -1.39
N MET A 4 2.04 23.67 -2.66
CA MET A 4 0.69 23.38 -3.10
C MET A 4 0.56 21.85 -3.03
N PHE A 5 0.13 21.32 -1.90
CA PHE A 5 -0.33 19.93 -1.85
C PHE A 5 -1.41 19.81 -2.93
N SER A 6 -1.22 18.93 -3.91
CA SER A 6 -2.31 18.58 -4.82
C SER A 6 -3.48 18.16 -3.94
N ASP A 7 -4.57 18.93 -3.95
CA ASP A 7 -5.70 18.70 -3.07
C ASP A 7 -6.08 17.22 -3.11
N VAL A 8 -6.03 16.57 -1.95
CA VAL A 8 -6.54 15.22 -1.82
C VAL A 8 -8.06 15.36 -1.94
N PHE A 9 -8.61 14.95 -3.07
CA PHE A 9 -10.04 15.02 -3.33
C PHE A 9 -10.66 13.62 -3.37
N GLY A 10 -11.93 13.54 -3.00
CA GLY A 10 -12.71 12.31 -2.97
C GLY A 10 -13.00 11.82 -1.55
N GLU A 11 -13.93 10.86 -1.45
CA GLU A 11 -14.34 10.22 -0.21
C GLU A 11 -13.25 9.27 0.28
N VAL A 12 -13.08 9.18 1.60
CA VAL A 12 -12.20 8.17 2.22
C VAL A 12 -12.92 6.82 2.15
N LEU A 13 -12.31 5.83 1.49
CA LEU A 13 -12.89 4.50 1.32
C LEU A 13 -12.24 3.44 2.20
N CYS A 14 -10.96 3.63 2.53
CA CYS A 14 -10.22 2.72 3.39
C CYS A 14 -9.04 3.43 4.06
N ALA A 15 -8.63 2.92 5.22
CA ALA A 15 -7.46 3.40 5.93
C ALA A 15 -6.81 2.28 6.73
N LYS A 16 -5.47 2.32 6.86
CA LYS A 16 -4.72 1.44 7.77
C LYS A 16 -3.57 2.19 8.43
N ALA A 17 -3.45 2.04 9.75
CA ALA A 17 -2.30 2.50 10.51
C ALA A 17 -1.04 1.71 10.11
N SER A 18 0.11 2.38 10.11
CA SER A 18 1.39 1.73 9.84
C SER A 18 1.76 0.77 10.99
N PRO A 19 2.20 -0.47 10.69
CA PRO A 19 2.70 -1.38 11.72
C PRO A 19 4.12 -1.01 12.20
N PHE A 20 4.78 -0.03 11.58
CA PHE A 20 6.15 0.39 11.90
C PHE A 20 6.24 1.75 12.59
N GLU A 21 5.23 2.60 12.40
CA GLU A 21 5.21 3.97 12.94
C GLU A 21 3.78 4.33 13.34
N SER A 22 3.51 4.35 14.65
CA SER A 22 2.16 4.53 15.19
C SER A 22 1.53 5.89 14.86
N SER A 23 2.36 6.88 14.50
CA SER A 23 1.89 8.20 14.09
C SER A 23 1.43 8.28 12.63
N ILE A 24 1.57 7.23 11.82
CA ILE A 24 1.29 7.26 10.38
C ILE A 24 0.07 6.40 10.01
N ILE A 25 -0.82 6.97 9.19
CA ILE A 25 -1.98 6.29 8.60
C ILE A 25 -1.92 6.41 7.08
N LEU A 26 -2.07 5.29 6.38
CA LEU A 26 -2.29 5.23 4.94
C LEU A 26 -3.79 5.28 4.65
N VAL A 27 -4.22 6.16 3.76
CA VAL A 27 -5.63 6.39 3.41
C VAL A 27 -5.81 6.26 1.90
N GLY A 28 -6.87 5.55 1.48
CA GLY A 28 -7.28 5.39 0.09
C GLY A 28 -8.58 6.12 -0.22
N PHE A 29 -8.63 6.77 -1.38
CA PHE A 29 -9.72 7.68 -1.76
C PHE A 29 -10.54 7.17 -2.96
N SER A 30 -11.77 7.67 -3.09
CA SER A 30 -12.62 7.40 -4.25
C SER A 30 -12.07 7.96 -5.57
N SER A 31 -11.20 8.97 -5.51
CA SER A 31 -10.45 9.48 -6.66
C SER A 31 -9.37 8.52 -7.19
N GLY A 32 -9.04 7.48 -6.42
CA GLY A 32 -7.94 6.57 -6.72
C GLY A 32 -6.59 7.05 -6.21
N CYS A 33 -6.49 8.23 -5.59
CA CYS A 33 -5.26 8.63 -4.91
C CYS A 33 -5.11 7.92 -3.56
N LEU A 34 -3.88 7.88 -3.06
CA LEU A 34 -3.56 7.52 -1.68
C LEU A 34 -2.96 8.74 -1.00
N ALA A 35 -3.10 8.83 0.32
CA ALA A 35 -2.37 9.79 1.12
C ALA A 35 -1.85 9.15 2.40
N LEU A 36 -0.65 9.55 2.81
CA LEU A 36 -0.14 9.24 4.14
C LEU A 36 -0.36 10.45 5.04
N TYR A 37 -1.03 10.25 6.15
CA TYR A 37 -1.22 11.27 7.18
C TYR A 37 -0.34 10.97 8.38
N ARG A 38 0.16 12.05 9.00
CA ARG A 38 0.69 11.98 10.37
C ARG A 38 -0.38 12.45 11.34
N LEU A 39 -0.61 11.69 12.40
CA LEU A 39 -1.52 12.06 13.47
C LEU A 39 -1.16 13.44 14.04
N GLY A 40 -2.17 14.30 14.20
CA GLY A 40 -2.00 15.67 14.67
C GLY A 40 -1.56 16.68 13.60
N GLN A 41 -1.33 16.27 12.35
CA GLN A 41 -1.07 17.17 11.23
C GLN A 41 -2.33 17.31 10.35
N LEU A 42 -2.64 18.55 9.94
CA LEU A 42 -3.79 18.85 9.09
C LEU A 42 -3.58 18.37 7.65
N ASN A 43 -2.37 18.54 7.12
CA ASN A 43 -2.03 18.19 5.75
C ASN A 43 -1.46 16.76 5.69
N PRO A 44 -1.68 16.03 4.58
CA PRO A 44 -1.01 14.76 4.36
C PRO A 44 0.50 14.98 4.31
N ALA A 45 1.26 14.02 4.85
CA ALA A 45 2.71 13.97 4.70
C ALA A 45 3.10 13.75 3.24
N THR A 46 2.34 12.94 2.49
CA THR A 46 2.54 12.80 1.04
C THR A 46 1.27 12.26 0.38
N VAL A 47 1.13 12.54 -0.92
CA VAL A 47 0.02 12.08 -1.77
C VAL A 47 0.60 11.23 -2.90
N LEU A 48 0.07 10.02 -3.06
CA LEU A 48 0.47 9.09 -4.12
C LEU A 48 -0.63 9.05 -5.17
N THR A 49 -0.28 9.43 -6.39
CA THR A 49 -1.21 9.51 -7.50
C THR A 49 -0.87 8.42 -8.51
N PRO A 50 -1.75 7.43 -8.74
CA PRO A 50 -1.48 6.41 -9.74
C PRO A 50 -1.57 6.97 -11.16
N PRO A 51 -0.96 6.29 -12.15
CA PRO A 51 -1.15 6.59 -13.57
C PRO A 51 -2.64 6.72 -13.94
N SER A 52 -2.97 7.65 -14.84
CA SER A 52 -4.37 7.89 -15.23
C SER A 52 -5.07 6.65 -15.78
N SER A 53 -4.33 5.78 -16.49
CA SER A 53 -4.85 4.51 -17.01
C SER A 53 -5.24 3.51 -15.92
N SER A 54 -4.62 3.58 -14.74
CA SER A 54 -4.87 2.71 -13.59
C SER A 54 -5.80 3.32 -12.55
N ARG A 55 -6.09 4.63 -12.64
CA ARG A 55 -6.89 5.40 -11.68
C ARG A 55 -8.33 4.91 -11.61
N LYS A 56 -8.64 4.22 -10.52
CA LYS A 56 -9.97 3.76 -10.09
C LYS A 56 -10.08 3.92 -8.57
N PRO A 57 -11.29 3.96 -7.97
CA PRO A 57 -11.48 4.06 -6.53
C PRO A 57 -10.65 3.02 -5.76
N VAL A 58 -10.03 3.44 -4.67
CA VAL A 58 -9.23 2.54 -3.83
C VAL A 58 -10.17 1.69 -2.98
N SER A 59 -10.17 0.38 -3.21
CA SER A 59 -11.02 -0.56 -2.47
C SER A 59 -10.31 -1.17 -1.26
N SER A 60 -8.98 -1.20 -1.24
CA SER A 60 -8.21 -1.64 -0.07
C SER A 60 -6.78 -1.10 -0.08
N VAL A 61 -6.17 -1.02 1.09
CA VAL A 61 -4.76 -0.68 1.31
C VAL A 61 -4.15 -1.64 2.33
N GLU A 62 -2.91 -2.04 2.08
CA GLU A 62 -2.15 -2.93 2.95
C GLU A 62 -0.70 -2.43 3.11
N TRP A 63 -0.18 -2.52 4.32
CA TRP A 63 1.24 -2.31 4.59
C TRP A 63 1.98 -3.62 4.41
N SER A 64 3.18 -3.59 3.80
CA SER A 64 4.05 -4.76 3.90
C SER A 64 4.30 -5.10 5.38
N PRO A 65 4.21 -6.38 5.79
CA PRO A 65 4.52 -6.79 7.15
C PRO A 65 6.04 -6.91 7.38
N ILE A 66 6.85 -6.65 6.36
CA ILE A 66 8.31 -6.78 6.37
C ILE A 66 8.99 -5.42 6.18
N SER A 67 8.53 -4.64 5.20
CA SER A 67 9.19 -3.43 4.73
C SER A 67 8.34 -2.19 5.01
N GLN A 68 8.90 -1.26 5.77
CA GLN A 68 8.21 -0.03 6.16
C GLN A 68 7.93 0.94 5.00
N SER A 69 8.65 0.84 3.88
CA SER A 69 8.45 1.71 2.71
C SER A 69 7.50 1.09 1.68
N ILE A 70 7.19 -0.20 1.80
CA ILE A 70 6.39 -0.93 0.83
C ILE A 70 4.93 -1.00 1.28
N MET A 71 4.05 -0.68 0.34
CA MET A 71 2.61 -0.75 0.54
C MET A 71 1.96 -1.32 -0.72
N TYR A 72 0.76 -1.84 -0.53
CA TYR A 72 -0.08 -2.37 -1.60
C TYR A 72 -1.41 -1.64 -1.58
N SER A 73 -1.95 -1.36 -2.76
CA SER A 73 -3.31 -0.84 -2.87
C SER A 73 -4.08 -1.59 -3.95
N LEU A 74 -5.36 -1.83 -3.69
CA LEU A 74 -6.27 -2.44 -4.63
C LEU A 74 -7.21 -1.36 -5.16
N HIS A 75 -7.24 -1.20 -6.48
CA HIS A 75 -8.05 -0.21 -7.17
C HIS A 75 -9.12 -0.89 -8.02
N GLY A 76 -10.35 -0.40 -7.94
CA GLY A 76 -11.47 -0.91 -8.73
C GLY A 76 -11.68 -2.42 -8.63
N TYR A 77 -11.35 -3.03 -7.47
CA TYR A 77 -11.52 -4.45 -7.17
C TYR A 77 -10.66 -5.45 -7.96
N SER A 78 -9.76 -5.00 -8.85
CA SER A 78 -8.91 -5.91 -9.64
C SER A 78 -7.47 -5.44 -9.85
N ARG A 79 -7.16 -4.16 -9.63
CA ARG A 79 -5.82 -3.63 -9.91
C ARG A 79 -4.99 -3.52 -8.64
N LEU A 80 -4.02 -4.40 -8.50
CA LEU A 80 -3.10 -4.41 -7.38
C LEU A 80 -1.86 -3.58 -7.74
N LEU A 81 -1.67 -2.47 -7.05
CA LEU A 81 -0.51 -1.60 -7.18
C LEU A 81 0.48 -1.86 -6.05
N VAL A 82 1.77 -1.85 -6.40
CA VAL A 82 2.89 -1.98 -5.46
C VAL A 82 3.59 -0.64 -5.38
N TRP A 83 3.77 -0.13 -4.17
CA TRP A 83 4.43 1.14 -3.90
C TRP A 83 5.70 0.90 -3.10
N ASP A 84 6.75 1.65 -3.40
CA ASP A 84 7.92 1.77 -2.53
C ASP A 84 8.25 3.23 -2.37
N LEU A 85 7.95 3.77 -1.18
CA LEU A 85 8.19 5.17 -0.84
C LEU A 85 9.67 5.56 -0.93
N SER A 86 10.59 4.60 -0.84
CA SER A 86 12.02 4.88 -1.00
C SER A 86 12.44 5.09 -2.46
N MET A 87 11.55 4.77 -3.40
CA MET A 87 11.78 4.86 -4.85
C MET A 87 10.96 5.99 -5.50
N GLY A 88 10.10 6.67 -4.74
CA GLY A 88 9.33 7.83 -5.19
C GLY A 88 7.82 7.72 -4.96
N ARG A 89 7.06 8.57 -5.64
CA ARG A 89 5.58 8.67 -5.53
C ARG A 89 4.81 7.85 -6.56
N THR A 90 5.51 7.15 -7.46
CA THR A 90 4.94 6.34 -8.55
C THR A 90 4.92 4.87 -8.15
N PRO A 91 3.87 4.10 -8.48
CA PRO A 91 3.87 2.67 -8.16
C PRO A 91 4.99 1.96 -8.93
N LEU A 92 5.68 1.03 -8.26
CA LEU A 92 6.67 0.13 -8.85
C LEU A 92 6.03 -0.85 -9.84
N ALA A 93 4.79 -1.27 -9.56
CA ALA A 93 4.05 -2.20 -10.39
C ALA A 93 2.55 -1.91 -10.37
N VAL A 94 1.89 -2.20 -11.49
CA VAL A 94 0.44 -2.16 -11.66
C VAL A 94 0.02 -3.51 -12.23
N ASN A 95 -0.60 -4.35 -11.41
CA ASN A 95 -1.01 -5.70 -11.79
C ASN A 95 -2.52 -5.74 -11.98
N ASP A 96 -3.00 -6.04 -13.20
CA ASP A 96 -4.43 -6.25 -13.44
C ASP A 96 -4.80 -7.71 -13.24
N LEU A 97 -5.44 -7.99 -12.10
CA LEU A 97 -5.82 -9.34 -11.71
C LEU A 97 -7.03 -9.85 -12.49
N SER A 98 -7.74 -9.00 -13.24
CA SER A 98 -8.96 -9.41 -13.95
C SER A 98 -8.71 -10.48 -15.03
N GLN A 99 -7.47 -10.60 -15.51
CA GLN A 99 -7.07 -11.61 -16.49
C GLN A 99 -6.85 -12.99 -15.87
N GLN A 100 -6.60 -13.05 -14.57
CA GLN A 100 -6.25 -14.27 -13.84
C GLN A 100 -7.38 -14.71 -12.90
N ILE A 101 -8.10 -13.75 -12.33
CA ILE A 101 -9.14 -13.96 -11.32
C ILE A 101 -10.49 -13.53 -11.90
N PRO A 102 -11.38 -14.46 -12.26
CA PRO A 102 -12.69 -14.15 -12.84
C PRO A 102 -13.73 -13.73 -11.78
N ALA A 103 -13.31 -13.00 -10.75
CA ALA A 103 -14.16 -12.51 -9.67
C ALA A 103 -13.61 -11.21 -9.08
N ARG A 104 -14.47 -10.40 -8.48
CA ARG A 104 -14.05 -9.15 -7.82
C ARG A 104 -13.38 -9.50 -6.50
N VAL A 105 -12.26 -8.85 -6.20
CA VAL A 105 -11.67 -8.91 -4.87
C VAL A 105 -12.50 -7.98 -3.96
N VAL A 106 -13.01 -8.53 -2.86
CA VAL A 106 -13.89 -7.83 -1.90
C VAL A 106 -13.23 -7.60 -0.54
N ASN A 107 -12.14 -8.33 -0.23
CA ASN A 107 -11.40 -8.19 1.02
C ASN A 107 -9.93 -8.58 0.81
N THR A 108 -9.04 -8.03 1.64
CA THR A 108 -7.61 -8.33 1.66
C THR A 108 -7.13 -8.61 3.08
N CYS A 109 -6.18 -9.52 3.20
CA CYS A 109 -5.46 -9.76 4.46
C CYS A 109 -3.99 -10.01 4.14
N ILE A 110 -3.09 -9.33 4.83
CA ILE A 110 -1.65 -9.48 4.67
C ILE A 110 -1.02 -10.00 5.96
N TRP A 111 -0.06 -10.93 5.84
CA TRP A 111 0.68 -11.45 7.01
C TRP A 111 2.08 -11.89 6.64
N LEU A 112 2.94 -11.98 7.66
CA LEU A 112 4.28 -12.55 7.58
C LEU A 112 4.26 -13.98 8.12
N GLN A 113 4.51 -14.96 7.26
CA GLN A 113 4.82 -16.31 7.69
C GLN A 113 6.29 -16.39 8.09
N LYS A 114 6.56 -16.51 9.39
CA LYS A 114 7.92 -16.71 9.89
C LYS A 114 8.41 -18.12 9.53
N SER A 115 9.69 -18.21 9.20
CA SER A 115 10.38 -19.50 9.04
C SER A 115 10.63 -20.12 10.41
N GLU A 116 10.49 -21.45 10.49
CA GLU A 116 10.89 -22.23 11.69
C GLU A 116 12.40 -22.13 11.95
N ASN A 117 13.19 -22.00 10.88
CA ASN A 117 14.62 -21.75 10.99
C ASN A 117 14.86 -20.23 11.18
N PRO A 118 15.43 -19.78 12.32
CA PRO A 118 15.67 -18.36 12.62
C PRO A 118 16.65 -17.68 11.65
N SER A 119 17.50 -18.46 10.98
CA SER A 119 18.45 -17.94 9.99
C SER A 119 17.80 -17.59 8.65
N ARG A 120 16.56 -18.05 8.41
CA ARG A 120 15.82 -17.76 7.19
C ARG A 120 14.79 -16.66 7.44
N SER A 121 14.81 -15.68 6.57
CA SER A 121 13.76 -14.67 6.46
C SER A 121 12.40 -15.31 6.20
N GLY A 122 11.34 -14.75 6.81
CA GLY A 122 9.96 -15.14 6.52
C GLY A 122 9.49 -14.71 5.12
N ILE A 123 8.29 -15.16 4.75
CA ILE A 123 7.62 -14.82 3.49
C ILE A 123 6.35 -14.03 3.80
N ALA A 124 6.18 -12.88 3.17
CA ALA A 124 4.93 -12.12 3.22
C ALA A 124 3.92 -12.72 2.24
N TYR A 125 2.68 -12.88 2.69
CA TYR A 125 1.56 -13.38 1.90
C TYR A 125 0.41 -12.38 1.91
N LEU A 126 -0.29 -12.31 0.77
CA LEU A 126 -1.53 -11.57 0.60
C LEU A 126 -2.66 -12.54 0.24
N ALA A 127 -3.70 -12.56 1.07
CA ALA A 127 -4.96 -13.22 0.76
C ALA A 127 -5.93 -12.24 0.10
N LEU A 128 -6.59 -12.69 -0.95
CA LEU A 128 -7.64 -11.99 -1.67
C LEU A 128 -8.96 -12.75 -1.47
N GLY A 129 -9.88 -12.16 -0.73
CA GLY A 129 -11.25 -12.67 -0.61
C GLY A 129 -12.06 -12.27 -1.83
N LEU A 130 -12.66 -13.23 -2.53
CA LEU A 130 -13.35 -13.02 -3.80
C LEU A 130 -14.86 -12.99 -3.63
N SER A 131 -15.56 -12.25 -4.49
CA SER A 131 -17.03 -12.20 -4.52
C SER A 131 -17.69 -13.55 -4.82
N SER A 132 -16.93 -14.54 -5.30
CA SER A 132 -17.36 -15.92 -5.51
C SER A 132 -17.36 -16.76 -4.23
N GLY A 133 -16.94 -16.21 -3.09
CA GLY A 133 -16.77 -16.95 -1.83
C GLY A 133 -15.45 -17.71 -1.73
N LYS A 134 -14.58 -17.62 -2.75
CA LYS A 134 -13.23 -18.22 -2.75
C LYS A 134 -12.19 -17.27 -2.15
N VAL A 135 -11.07 -17.82 -1.72
CA VAL A 135 -9.88 -17.07 -1.30
C VAL A 135 -8.69 -17.52 -2.13
N GLU A 136 -7.92 -16.57 -2.63
CA GLU A 136 -6.60 -16.84 -3.22
C GLU A 136 -5.49 -16.29 -2.34
N VAL A 137 -4.39 -17.02 -2.24
CA VAL A 137 -3.22 -16.63 -1.43
C VAL A 137 -2.01 -16.51 -2.35
N HIS A 138 -1.38 -15.35 -2.31
CA HIS A 138 -0.25 -14.99 -3.16
C HIS A 138 0.97 -14.65 -2.29
N ALA A 139 2.13 -15.20 -2.62
CA ALA A 139 3.40 -14.79 -2.01
C ALA A 139 3.82 -13.44 -2.61
N LEU A 140 4.19 -12.48 -1.76
CA LEU A 140 4.53 -11.12 -2.18
C LEU A 140 6.04 -10.92 -2.26
N GLU A 141 6.70 -11.01 -1.11
CA GLU A 141 8.12 -10.73 -0.98
C GLU A 141 8.74 -11.58 0.12
N THR A 142 10.02 -11.88 -0.05
CA THR A 142 10.86 -12.47 0.99
C THR A 142 11.51 -11.36 1.79
N ALA A 143 11.72 -11.57 3.09
CA ALA A 143 12.46 -10.60 3.89
C ALA A 143 13.90 -10.48 3.38
N ARG A 144 14.21 -9.41 2.64
CA ARG A 144 15.58 -9.05 2.29
C ARG A 144 16.25 -8.40 3.50
N ALA A 145 17.57 -8.42 3.56
CA ALA A 145 18.32 -7.68 4.57
C ALA A 145 17.79 -6.23 4.62
N LYS A 146 17.34 -5.79 5.80
CA LYS A 146 16.74 -4.47 6.01
C LYS A 146 17.61 -3.40 5.37
N LYS A 147 17.06 -2.59 4.47
CA LYS A 147 17.65 -1.27 4.19
C LYS A 147 17.53 -0.49 5.49
N GLU A 148 18.66 -0.05 6.04
CA GLU A 148 18.67 0.83 7.19
C GLU A 148 17.92 2.12 6.86
N GLY A 149 17.02 2.53 7.75
CA GLY A 149 16.15 3.69 7.57
C GLY A 149 14.92 3.56 8.45
N ASN A 150 14.16 4.65 8.61
CA ASN A 150 12.84 4.62 9.23
C ASN A 150 11.80 5.26 8.29
N LEU A 151 10.52 4.92 8.45
CA LEU A 151 9.45 5.45 7.58
C LEU A 151 9.40 6.98 7.61
N LEU A 152 9.63 7.60 8.77
CA LEU A 152 9.60 9.06 8.90
C LEU A 152 10.72 9.74 8.08
N SER A 153 11.93 9.16 8.03
CA SER A 153 13.03 9.67 7.21
C SER A 153 12.74 9.51 5.72
N THR A 154 12.12 8.39 5.34
CA THR A 154 11.70 8.17 3.95
C THR A 154 10.66 9.19 3.50
N LEU A 155 9.68 9.50 4.36
CA LEU A 155 8.67 10.52 4.07
C LEU A 155 9.28 11.91 3.96
N LYS A 156 10.20 12.28 4.85
CA LYS A 156 10.92 13.56 4.75
C LYS A 156 11.69 13.69 3.43
N ALA A 157 12.40 12.63 3.03
CA ALA A 157 13.19 12.61 1.79
C ALA A 157 12.34 12.66 0.52
N LEU A 158 11.05 12.30 0.58
CA LEU A 158 10.13 12.45 -0.56
C LEU A 158 9.74 13.92 -0.79
N ASP A 159 9.77 14.74 0.26
CA ASP A 159 9.33 16.14 0.22
C ASP A 159 10.45 17.12 -0.18
N GLU A 160 11.70 16.66 -0.16
CA GLU A 160 12.90 17.34 -0.69
C GLU A 160 13.03 17.18 -2.20
#